data_AF-A0A821C978-F1
#
_entry.id   AF-A0A821C978-F1
#
_cell.length_a   1.000
_cell.length_b   1.000
_cell.length_c   1.000
_cell.angle_alpha   90.00
_cell.angle_beta   90.00
_cell.angle_gamma   90.00
#
_symmetry.space_group_name_H-M   'P 1'
#
loop_
_entity.id
_entity.type
_entity.pdbx_description
1 polymer ?
#
loop_
_entity_poly.entity_id
_entity_poly.type
_entity_poly.pdbx_seq_one_letter_code
_entity_poly.pdbx_strand_id
1 'polypeptide(L)'
;MSETNNSLSWSDDIEERIETITKISREYHLDEFLLSTTLRRQVALRFLKYNWNSSSSDESVSVLFEIDADPQINRNSKENRRPFAEVSGMSDHKDESEVLVMLGSTFCLNEICHDESLVDGTISIIRMTLSSDDDSDLKQLYDHMKNEYHRQETNLLSVGDVIQRMGKFDVAEKYYRRLLSELPSNDLSLDALYNRLVMVADDKGEYDASLEWYQKSLEMKMRTRPSDH
;
A
#
# COMPACT_ATOMS: atom_id res chain seq x y z
N MET A 1 -16.50 35.71 42.28
CA MET A 1 -15.94 35.64 40.92
C MET A 1 -15.47 34.22 40.73
N SER A 2 -16.23 33.46 39.94
CA SER A 2 -16.01 32.07 39.60
C SER A 2 -15.20 32.00 38.31
N GLU A 3 -13.97 31.51 38.38
CA GLU A 3 -13.26 31.01 37.19
C GLU A 3 -13.72 29.56 36.97
N THR A 4 -14.56 29.37 35.97
CA THR A 4 -15.02 28.06 35.52
C THR A 4 -13.87 27.37 34.79
N ASN A 5 -13.32 26.34 35.43
CA ASN A 5 -12.47 25.33 34.79
C ASN A 5 -13.26 24.71 33.64
N ASN A 6 -12.93 25.12 32.41
CA ASN A 6 -13.47 24.54 31.20
C ASN A 6 -12.66 23.28 30.89
N SER A 7 -12.92 22.19 31.61
CA SER A 7 -12.41 20.87 31.23
C SER A 7 -13.25 20.38 30.06
N LEU A 8 -12.75 20.52 28.83
CA LEU A 8 -13.32 19.80 27.69
C LEU A 8 -13.41 18.31 28.05
N SER A 9 -14.57 17.70 27.82
CA SER A 9 -14.72 16.28 28.07
C SER A 9 -13.93 15.51 27.02
N TRP A 10 -13.45 14.30 27.36
CA TRP A 10 -12.77 13.41 26.42
C TRP A 10 -13.60 13.12 25.15
N SER A 11 -14.92 13.29 25.21
CA SER A 11 -15.82 13.14 24.06
C SER A 11 -15.72 14.33 23.10
N ASP A 12 -15.60 15.55 23.64
CA ASP A 12 -15.49 16.78 22.83
C ASP A 12 -14.14 16.81 22.08
N ASP A 13 -13.08 16.30 22.72
CA ASP A 13 -11.74 16.18 22.14
C ASP A 13 -11.69 15.13 21.00
N ILE A 14 -12.45 14.03 21.10
CA ILE A 14 -12.55 13.04 20.03
C ILE A 14 -13.31 13.60 18.83
N GLU A 15 -14.43 14.29 19.05
CA GLU A 15 -15.20 14.90 17.97
C GLU A 15 -14.39 15.97 17.22
N GLU A 16 -13.67 16.84 17.94
CA GLU A 16 -12.79 17.86 17.34
C GLU A 16 -11.66 17.23 16.53
N ARG A 17 -11.09 16.11 16.99
CA ARG A 17 -10.07 15.35 16.25
C ARG A 17 -10.63 14.67 15.00
N ILE A 18 -11.84 14.11 15.06
CA ILE A 18 -12.50 13.51 13.89
C ILE A 18 -12.84 14.60 12.87
N GLU A 19 -13.34 15.75 13.29
CA GLU A 19 -13.60 16.89 12.40
C GLU A 19 -12.32 17.39 11.73
N THR A 20 -11.23 17.49 12.49
CA THR A 20 -9.91 17.90 11.97
C THR A 20 -9.39 16.91 10.93
N ILE A 21 -9.44 15.60 11.23
CA ILE A 21 -9.05 14.54 10.28
C ILE A 21 -9.93 14.57 9.03
N THR A 22 -11.25 14.75 9.20
CA THR A 22 -12.20 14.83 8.08
C THR A 22 -11.93 16.04 7.20
N LYS A 23 -11.59 17.19 7.80
CA LYS A 23 -11.21 18.41 7.08
C LYS A 23 -9.91 18.22 6.31
N ILE A 24 -8.89 17.63 6.93
CA ILE A 24 -7.61 17.31 6.28
C ILE A 24 -7.81 16.32 5.14
N SER A 25 -8.57 15.24 5.36
CA SER A 25 -8.89 14.25 4.31
C SER A 25 -9.56 14.92 3.10
N ARG A 26 -10.51 15.83 3.32
CA ARG A 26 -11.16 16.59 2.23
C ARG A 26 -10.21 17.57 1.53
N GLU A 27 -9.38 18.29 2.29
CA GLU A 27 -8.46 19.30 1.75
C GLU A 27 -7.31 18.69 0.94
N TYR A 28 -6.81 17.54 1.39
CA TYR A 28 -5.66 16.86 0.80
C TYR A 28 -6.04 15.67 -0.09
N HIS A 29 -7.33 15.37 -0.26
CA HIS A 29 -7.83 14.20 -1.00
C HIS A 29 -7.20 12.89 -0.52
N LEU A 30 -7.18 12.71 0.80
CA LEU A 30 -6.70 11.48 1.43
C LEU A 30 -7.88 10.54 1.71
N ASP A 31 -7.73 9.26 1.39
CA ASP A 31 -8.73 8.23 1.69
C ASP A 31 -8.76 7.85 3.19
N GLU A 32 -9.81 7.15 3.61
CA GLU A 32 -10.00 6.70 4.99
C GLU A 32 -8.85 5.75 5.41
N PHE A 33 -8.34 5.91 6.64
CA PHE A 33 -7.14 5.28 7.26
C PHE A 33 -5.78 5.94 6.96
N LEU A 34 -5.34 6.75 7.92
CA LEU A 34 -4.06 7.48 7.90
C LEU A 34 -3.15 7.03 9.04
N LEU A 35 -1.85 6.94 8.75
CA LEU A 35 -0.80 6.83 9.74
C LEU A 35 -0.21 8.22 9.98
N SER A 36 -0.14 8.62 11.25
CA SER A 36 0.61 9.81 11.66
C SER A 36 2.08 9.46 11.83
N THR A 37 2.96 10.28 11.25
CA THR A 37 4.42 10.19 11.35
C THR A 37 5.04 11.58 11.42
N THR A 38 6.37 11.66 11.50
CA THR A 38 7.12 12.90 11.70
C THR A 38 8.34 12.97 10.80
N LEU A 39 8.64 14.17 10.28
CA LEU A 39 9.91 14.45 9.60
C LEU A 39 11.09 14.48 10.59
N ARG A 40 10.82 14.58 11.89
CA ARG A 40 11.85 14.72 12.92
C ARG A 40 12.21 13.36 13.48
N ARG A 41 13.32 12.78 13.00
CA ARG A 41 13.87 11.50 13.49
C ARG A 41 13.91 11.39 15.02
N GLN A 42 14.30 12.48 15.70
CA GLN A 42 14.40 12.50 17.16
C GLN A 42 13.05 12.31 17.87
N VAL A 43 11.96 12.78 17.27
CA VAL A 43 10.60 12.60 17.80
C VAL A 43 10.18 11.14 17.65
N ALA A 44 10.39 10.54 16.47
CA ALA A 44 10.14 9.11 16.26
C ALA A 44 10.95 8.23 17.24
N LEU A 45 12.23 8.52 17.43
CA LEU A 45 13.07 7.81 18.41
C LEU A 45 12.60 7.98 19.86
N ARG A 46 12.01 9.14 20.21
CA ARG A 46 11.44 9.37 21.54
C ARG A 46 10.22 8.48 21.78
N PHE A 47 9.34 8.32 20.80
CA PHE A 47 8.20 7.40 20.88
C PHE A 47 8.65 5.95 21.04
N LEU A 48 9.68 5.53 20.30
CA LEU A 48 10.29 4.20 20.45
C LEU A 48 10.86 3.97 21.87
N LYS A 49 11.56 4.95 22.43
CA LYS A 49 12.13 4.87 23.79
C LYS A 49 11.06 4.83 24.88
N TYR A 50 9.96 5.56 24.70
CA TYR A 50 8.90 5.64 25.70
C TYR A 50 8.22 4.28 25.92
N ASN A 51 8.07 3.49 24.87
CA ASN A 51 7.47 2.14 24.93
C ASN A 51 8.37 1.09 25.60
N TRP A 52 9.68 1.31 25.70
CA TRP A 52 10.63 0.35 26.27
C TRP A 52 10.66 0.36 27.81
N ASN A 53 10.29 1.47 28.44
CA ASN A 53 10.39 1.62 29.91
C ASN A 53 9.23 0.99 30.69
N SER A 54 8.24 0.38 30.02
CA SER A 54 7.22 -0.42 30.69
C SER A 54 7.77 -1.81 31.00
N SER A 55 8.07 -2.02 32.28
CA SER A 55 8.56 -3.26 32.88
C SER A 55 7.61 -4.45 32.61
N SER A 56 7.75 -5.10 31.48
CA SER A 56 7.19 -6.44 31.26
C SER A 56 8.01 -7.19 30.24
N SER A 57 8.14 -8.48 30.51
CA SER A 57 8.84 -9.53 29.75
C SER A 57 8.29 -9.73 28.34
N ASP A 58 8.24 -8.69 27.53
CA ASP A 58 7.62 -8.72 26.21
C ASP A 58 8.71 -8.79 25.14
N GLU A 59 8.63 -9.80 24.27
CA GLU A 59 9.48 -10.00 23.09
C GLU A 59 9.24 -8.92 22.00
N SER A 60 8.88 -7.72 22.43
CA SER A 60 8.54 -6.60 21.55
C SER A 60 9.79 -6.13 20.81
N VAL A 61 9.72 -6.19 19.47
CA VAL A 61 10.79 -5.72 18.59
C VAL A 61 10.57 -4.24 18.31
N SER A 62 11.59 -3.42 18.58
CA SER A 62 11.57 -2.01 18.20
C SER A 62 11.86 -1.86 16.71
N VAL A 63 10.90 -1.33 15.96
CA VAL A 63 11.02 -1.11 14.51
C VAL A 63 10.87 0.38 14.21
N LEU A 64 11.86 0.94 13.51
CA LEU A 64 11.81 2.30 12.98
C LEU A 64 11.64 2.24 11.46
N PHE A 65 10.54 2.81 10.96
CA PHE A 65 10.33 2.98 9.53
C PHE A 65 10.90 4.33 9.08
N GLU A 66 11.82 4.29 8.12
CA GLU A 66 12.35 5.46 7.43
C GLU A 66 11.80 5.47 6.01
N ILE A 67 10.90 6.41 5.73
CA ILE A 67 10.20 6.52 4.46
C ILE A 67 10.78 7.69 3.68
N ASP A 68 11.39 7.40 2.54
CA ASP A 68 11.77 8.40 1.54
C ASP A 68 10.58 8.67 0.62
N ALA A 69 10.03 9.88 0.68
CA ALA A 69 8.84 10.26 -0.06
C ALA A 69 9.09 11.50 -0.91
N ASP A 70 9.20 11.33 -2.23
CA ASP A 70 9.37 12.44 -3.17
C ASP A 70 8.05 13.25 -3.27
N PRO A 71 8.06 14.56 -2.94
CA PRO A 71 6.88 15.42 -3.09
C PRO A 71 6.29 15.47 -4.50
N GLN A 72 7.05 15.12 -5.55
CA GLN A 72 6.51 15.02 -6.91
C GLN A 72 5.46 13.91 -7.06
N ILE A 73 5.47 12.88 -6.21
CA ILE A 73 4.49 11.78 -6.23
C ILE A 73 3.07 12.33 -6.05
N ASN A 74 2.88 13.32 -5.18
CA ASN A 74 1.60 13.99 -4.96
C ASN A 74 1.10 14.77 -6.20
N ARG A 75 1.99 15.10 -7.14
CA ARG A 75 1.64 15.87 -8.36
C ARG A 75 1.34 14.97 -9.56
N ASN A 76 1.93 13.79 -9.61
CA ASN A 76 1.85 12.90 -10.76
C ASN A 76 0.75 11.83 -10.63
N SER A 77 0.22 11.64 -9.41
CA SER A 77 -0.90 10.76 -9.12
C SER A 77 -2.07 10.95 -10.10
N LYS A 78 -2.34 9.90 -10.89
CA LYS A 78 -3.40 9.86 -11.92
C LYS A 78 -4.81 10.12 -11.38
N GLU A 79 -5.02 9.95 -10.08
CA GLU A 79 -6.32 10.14 -9.42
C GLU A 79 -6.35 11.38 -8.50
N ASN A 80 -5.34 12.25 -8.55
CA ASN A 80 -5.17 13.36 -7.60
C ASN A 80 -5.15 12.90 -6.13
N ARG A 81 -4.95 11.59 -5.87
CA ARG A 81 -4.69 11.03 -4.55
C ARG A 81 -3.31 11.45 -4.09
N ARG A 82 -3.21 11.97 -2.88
CA ARG A 82 -1.94 12.34 -2.27
C ARG A 82 -1.57 11.26 -1.26
N PRO A 83 -0.59 10.38 -1.54
CA PRO A 83 -0.22 9.33 -0.58
C PRO A 83 0.26 9.86 0.78
N PHE A 84 0.66 11.14 0.86
CA PHE A 84 0.99 11.77 2.13
C PHE A 84 0.74 13.28 2.11
N ALA A 85 0.58 13.86 3.30
CA ALA A 85 0.41 15.30 3.51
C ALA A 85 1.16 15.76 4.77
N GLU A 86 1.93 16.85 4.64
CA GLU A 86 2.47 17.56 5.81
C GLU A 86 1.38 18.45 6.40
N VAL A 87 1.10 18.25 7.69
CA VAL A 87 -0.03 18.88 8.41
C VAL A 87 0.43 19.71 9.59
N SER A 88 1.66 20.20 9.59
CA SER A 88 2.26 20.95 10.73
C SER A 88 1.41 22.13 11.20
N GLY A 89 0.66 22.79 10.31
CA GLY A 89 -0.25 23.90 10.66
C GLY A 89 -1.59 23.48 11.28
N MET A 90 -1.91 22.19 11.25
CA MET A 90 -3.14 21.59 11.80
C MET A 90 -2.86 20.52 12.86
N SER A 91 -1.59 20.23 13.13
CA SER A 91 -1.18 19.32 14.19
C SER A 91 -1.57 19.89 15.55
N ASP A 92 -1.94 18.99 16.46
CA ASP A 92 -2.14 19.29 17.88
C ASP A 92 -0.88 19.96 18.49
N HIS A 93 0.29 19.59 17.97
CA HIS A 93 1.56 20.15 18.37
C HIS A 93 2.08 21.09 17.29
N LYS A 94 1.87 22.40 17.47
CA LYS A 94 2.23 23.44 16.49
C LYS A 94 3.72 23.49 16.11
N ASP A 95 4.58 22.95 16.97
CA ASP A 95 6.02 22.88 16.75
C ASP A 95 6.47 21.54 16.12
N GLU A 96 5.55 20.63 15.80
CA GLU A 96 5.82 19.34 15.15
C GLU A 96 5.70 19.40 13.63
N SER A 97 6.60 18.69 12.96
CA SER A 97 6.52 18.44 11.51
C SER A 97 5.77 17.13 11.27
N GLU A 98 4.48 17.12 11.63
CA GLU A 98 3.60 15.97 11.44
C GLU A 98 3.29 15.75 9.95
N VAL A 99 3.38 14.49 9.54
CA VAL A 99 3.04 14.01 8.21
C VAL A 99 2.02 12.90 8.35
N LEU A 100 0.92 12.98 7.61
CA LEU A 100 -0.04 11.90 7.47
C LEU A 100 0.30 11.10 6.21
N VAL A 101 0.31 9.78 6.33
CA VAL A 101 0.57 8.84 5.23
C VAL A 101 -0.61 7.91 5.08
N MET A 102 -1.07 7.71 3.84
CA MET A 102 -2.19 6.83 3.53
C MET A 102 -1.77 5.37 3.65
N LEU A 103 -2.54 4.56 4.39
CA LEU A 103 -2.26 3.13 4.60
C LEU A 103 -2.26 2.31 3.31
N GLY A 104 -3.04 2.72 2.31
CA GLY A 104 -3.07 2.10 0.98
C GLY A 104 -1.86 2.42 0.09
N SER A 105 -0.91 3.24 0.56
CA SER A 105 0.26 3.60 -0.23
C SER A 105 1.19 2.41 -0.43
N THR A 106 1.79 2.31 -1.62
CA THR A 106 2.82 1.29 -1.90
C THR A 106 4.21 1.79 -1.56
N PHE A 107 5.03 0.94 -0.94
CA PHE A 107 6.40 1.24 -0.56
C PHE A 107 7.36 0.20 -1.12
N CYS A 108 8.46 0.65 -1.71
CA CYS A 108 9.58 -0.21 -2.06
C CYS A 108 10.51 -0.36 -0.86
N LEU A 109 10.78 -1.60 -0.43
CA LEU A 109 11.77 -1.89 0.59
C LEU A 109 13.18 -1.71 0.01
N ASN A 110 13.96 -0.81 0.62
CA ASN A 110 15.33 -0.51 0.17
C ASN A 110 16.35 -1.30 0.98
N GLU A 111 16.25 -1.23 2.32
CA GLU A 111 17.25 -1.79 3.22
C GLU A 111 16.62 -2.11 4.57
N ILE A 112 17.12 -3.16 5.23
CA ILE A 112 16.84 -3.44 6.64
C ILE A 112 18.18 -3.40 7.39
N CYS A 113 18.31 -2.49 8.35
CA CYS A 113 19.48 -2.37 9.21
C CYS A 113 19.12 -2.70 10.65
N HIS A 114 20.13 -3.07 11.44
CA HIS A 114 20.00 -3.20 12.89
C HIS A 114 20.94 -2.22 13.57
N ASP A 115 20.44 -1.46 14.53
CA ASP A 115 21.22 -0.49 15.29
C ASP A 115 21.00 -0.70 16.78
N GLU A 116 22.08 -1.09 17.46
CA GLU A 116 22.12 -1.35 18.91
C GLU A 116 22.54 -0.11 19.71
N SER A 117 22.89 1.00 19.04
CA SER A 117 23.42 2.20 19.68
C SER A 117 22.36 3.26 19.99
N LEU A 118 21.16 3.14 19.41
CA LEU A 118 20.15 4.20 19.44
C LEU A 118 19.20 4.12 20.65
N VAL A 119 18.95 2.92 21.18
CA VAL A 119 18.08 2.61 22.34
C VAL A 119 18.77 1.49 23.15
N ASP A 120 18.43 1.31 24.43
CA ASP A 120 18.86 0.15 25.23
C ASP A 120 18.25 -1.15 24.67
N GLY A 121 18.71 -1.60 23.49
CA GLY A 121 18.18 -2.74 22.75
C GLY A 121 18.42 -2.61 21.24
N THR A 122 18.27 -3.72 20.50
CA THR A 122 18.42 -3.71 19.03
C THR A 122 17.19 -3.08 18.37
N ILE A 123 17.37 -1.99 17.63
CA ILE A 123 16.33 -1.43 16.76
C ILE A 123 16.52 -1.96 15.34
N SER A 124 15.44 -2.45 14.74
CA SER A 124 15.41 -2.73 13.31
C SER A 124 14.94 -1.49 12.56
N ILE A 125 15.79 -0.97 11.68
CA ILE A 125 15.47 0.18 10.83
C ILE A 125 15.10 -0.35 9.45
N ILE A 126 13.86 -0.10 9.04
CA ILE A 126 13.35 -0.48 7.73
C ILE A 126 13.31 0.78 6.86
N ARG A 127 14.22 0.86 5.89
CA ARG A 127 14.27 1.95 4.92
C ARG A 127 13.45 1.58 3.71
N MET A 128 12.56 2.47 3.31
CA MET A 128 11.68 2.28 2.18
C MET A 128 11.47 3.57 1.41
N THR A 129 11.17 3.46 0.13
CA THR A 129 10.78 4.59 -0.71
C THR A 129 9.29 4.48 -0.99
N LEU A 130 8.55 5.57 -0.77
CA LEU A 130 7.17 5.68 -1.19
C LEU A 130 7.13 5.65 -2.72
N SER A 131 6.40 4.71 -3.26
CA SER A 131 6.29 4.52 -4.71
C SER A 131 5.03 5.18 -5.21
N SER A 132 5.14 5.83 -6.37
CA SER A 132 3.98 6.37 -7.06
C SER A 132 3.09 5.24 -7.58
N ASP A 133 1.81 5.53 -7.78
CA ASP A 133 0.91 4.67 -8.55
C ASP A 133 1.14 4.75 -10.06
N ASP A 134 2.21 5.44 -10.49
CA ASP A 134 2.43 5.68 -11.90
C ASP A 134 2.89 4.43 -12.64
N ASP A 135 2.29 4.22 -13.82
CA ASP A 135 2.66 3.18 -14.78
C ASP A 135 4.15 3.25 -15.19
N SER A 136 4.87 4.35 -14.90
CA SER A 136 6.29 4.50 -15.23
C SER A 136 7.15 3.47 -14.51
N ASP A 137 6.94 3.25 -13.23
CA ASP A 137 7.71 2.29 -12.43
C ASP A 137 7.35 0.85 -12.85
N LEU A 138 6.08 0.63 -13.17
CA LEU A 138 5.60 -0.64 -13.73
C LEU A 138 6.14 -0.89 -15.14
N LYS A 139 6.32 0.15 -15.95
CA LYS A 139 6.92 0.07 -17.27
C LYS A 139 8.41 -0.25 -17.17
N GLN A 140 9.13 0.35 -16.23
CA GLN A 140 10.52 -0.01 -15.96
C GLN A 140 10.65 -1.46 -15.49
N LEU A 141 9.80 -1.91 -14.57
CA LEU A 141 9.73 -3.31 -14.13
C LEU A 141 9.41 -4.25 -15.30
N TYR A 142 8.44 -3.88 -16.13
CA TYR A 142 8.06 -4.61 -17.33
C TYR A 142 9.21 -4.71 -18.33
N ASP A 143 9.86 -3.59 -18.65
CA ASP A 143 10.97 -3.53 -19.60
C ASP A 143 12.18 -4.32 -19.07
N HIS A 144 12.47 -4.24 -17.76
CA HIS A 144 13.53 -5.02 -17.11
C HIS A 144 13.25 -6.52 -17.21
N MET A 145 12.07 -6.98 -16.78
CA MET A 145 11.74 -8.40 -16.83
C MET A 145 11.69 -8.91 -18.27
N LYS A 146 11.14 -8.13 -19.22
CA LYS A 146 11.11 -8.43 -20.66
C LYS A 146 12.49 -8.71 -21.24
N ASN A 147 13.49 -7.97 -20.81
CA ASN A 147 14.86 -8.09 -21.30
C ASN A 147 15.62 -9.26 -20.66
N GLU A 148 15.40 -9.55 -19.38
CA GLU A 148 16.05 -10.66 -18.64
C GLU A 148 15.52 -12.04 -19.06
N TYR A 149 14.21 -12.15 -19.30
CA TYR A 149 13.57 -13.44 -19.59
C TYR A 149 12.94 -13.42 -20.99
N HIS A 150 13.69 -13.89 -21.98
CA HIS A 150 13.33 -13.94 -23.42
C HIS A 150 12.10 -14.83 -23.79
N ARG A 151 11.18 -15.13 -22.85
CA ARG A 151 9.88 -15.77 -23.12
C ARG A 151 8.75 -14.77 -22.92
N GLN A 152 8.17 -14.30 -24.03
CA GLN A 152 7.13 -13.25 -24.06
C GLN A 152 5.92 -13.54 -23.15
N GLU A 153 5.46 -14.79 -23.08
CA GLU A 153 4.25 -15.18 -22.33
C GLU A 153 4.48 -15.33 -20.82
N THR A 154 5.64 -15.88 -20.43
CA THR A 154 6.00 -16.07 -19.00
C THR A 154 6.29 -14.74 -18.31
N ASN A 155 6.63 -13.71 -19.08
CA ASN A 155 6.99 -12.39 -18.57
C ASN A 155 5.79 -11.59 -18.07
N LEU A 156 4.75 -11.48 -18.90
CA LEU A 156 3.57 -10.64 -18.64
C LEU A 156 2.71 -11.19 -17.48
N LEU A 157 2.59 -12.51 -17.38
CA LEU A 157 1.90 -13.15 -16.27
C LEU A 157 2.63 -12.88 -14.94
N SER A 158 3.96 -13.00 -14.93
CA SER A 158 4.78 -12.71 -13.75
C SER A 158 4.76 -11.22 -13.36
N VAL A 159 4.72 -10.30 -14.33
CA VAL A 159 4.50 -8.87 -14.07
C VAL A 159 3.16 -8.66 -13.38
N GLY A 160 2.08 -9.24 -13.91
CA GLY A 160 0.76 -9.16 -13.28
C GLY A 160 0.76 -9.72 -11.85
N ASP A 161 1.43 -10.86 -11.63
CA ASP A 161 1.53 -11.48 -10.30
C ASP A 161 2.24 -10.56 -9.30
N VAL A 162 3.32 -9.91 -9.72
CA VAL A 162 4.05 -8.95 -8.88
C VAL A 162 3.16 -7.73 -8.57
N ILE A 163 2.48 -7.17 -9.57
CA ILE A 163 1.58 -6.03 -9.39
C ILE A 163 0.42 -6.37 -8.45
N GLN A 164 -0.15 -7.57 -8.57
CA GLN A 164 -1.19 -8.08 -7.68
C GLN A 164 -0.66 -8.20 -6.24
N ARG A 165 0.54 -8.76 -6.05
CA ARG A 165 1.18 -8.84 -4.73
C ARG A 165 1.52 -7.48 -4.14
N MET A 166 1.71 -6.45 -4.97
CA MET A 166 1.87 -5.07 -4.54
C MET A 166 0.54 -4.42 -4.11
N GLY A 167 -0.59 -5.12 -4.21
CA GLY A 167 -1.93 -4.60 -3.87
C GLY A 167 -2.55 -3.72 -4.95
N LYS A 168 -1.90 -3.57 -6.12
CA LYS A 168 -2.38 -2.73 -7.24
C LYS A 168 -3.34 -3.52 -8.13
N PHE A 169 -4.47 -3.93 -7.58
CA PHE A 169 -5.39 -4.87 -8.21
C PHE A 169 -5.96 -4.40 -9.56
N ASP A 170 -6.38 -3.13 -9.67
CA ASP A 170 -6.93 -2.59 -10.93
C ASP A 170 -5.89 -2.57 -12.06
N VAL A 171 -4.63 -2.32 -11.71
CA VAL A 171 -3.53 -2.33 -12.67
C VAL A 171 -3.21 -3.77 -13.07
N ALA A 172 -3.13 -4.70 -12.11
CA ALA A 172 -2.94 -6.12 -12.39
C ALA A 172 -4.04 -6.65 -13.32
N GLU A 173 -5.29 -6.33 -13.03
CA GLU A 173 -6.44 -6.71 -13.84
C GLU A 173 -6.32 -6.18 -15.28
N LYS A 174 -5.96 -4.91 -15.46
CA LYS A 174 -5.74 -4.30 -16.78
C LYS A 174 -4.67 -5.03 -17.58
N TYR A 175 -3.57 -5.43 -16.94
CA TYR A 175 -2.51 -6.21 -17.57
C TYR A 175 -2.98 -7.62 -17.95
N TYR A 176 -3.69 -8.31 -17.06
CA TYR A 176 -4.23 -9.63 -17.35
C TYR A 176 -5.26 -9.59 -18.48
N ARG A 177 -6.17 -8.61 -18.50
CA ARG A 177 -7.14 -8.41 -19.60
C ARG A 177 -6.46 -8.11 -20.92
N ARG A 178 -5.39 -7.32 -20.92
CA ARG A 178 -4.60 -7.06 -22.12
C ARG A 178 -3.95 -8.35 -22.63
N LEU A 179 -3.30 -9.13 -21.78
CA LEU A 179 -2.72 -10.42 -22.15
C LEU A 179 -3.80 -11.37 -22.70
N LEU A 180 -5.00 -11.35 -22.13
CA LEU A 180 -6.13 -12.16 -22.57
C LEU A 180 -6.54 -11.83 -24.01
N SER A 181 -6.45 -10.56 -24.40
CA SER A 181 -6.75 -10.10 -25.76
C SER A 181 -5.64 -10.40 -26.78
N GLU A 182 -4.40 -10.59 -26.32
CA GLU A 182 -3.24 -10.87 -27.17
C GLU A 182 -3.05 -12.39 -27.42
N LEU A 183 -3.58 -13.25 -26.55
CA LEU A 183 -3.48 -14.71 -26.67
C LEU A 183 -4.55 -15.30 -27.62
N PRO A 184 -4.19 -16.32 -28.44
CA PRO A 184 -5.16 -17.03 -29.27
C PRO A 184 -6.11 -17.88 -28.41
N SER A 185 -7.34 -18.10 -28.89
CA SER A 185 -8.43 -18.75 -28.14
C SER A 185 -8.16 -20.19 -27.66
N ASN A 186 -7.10 -20.83 -28.16
CA ASN A 186 -6.72 -22.21 -27.82
C ASN A 186 -5.40 -22.27 -27.03
N ASP A 187 -4.90 -21.14 -26.55
CA ASP A 187 -3.66 -21.12 -25.77
C ASP A 187 -3.86 -21.76 -24.39
N LEU A 188 -2.92 -22.64 -24.02
CA LEU A 188 -2.93 -23.32 -22.72
C LEU A 188 -2.76 -22.34 -21.54
N SER A 189 -2.22 -21.15 -21.82
CA SER A 189 -1.99 -20.08 -20.84
C SER A 189 -3.28 -19.33 -20.47
N LEU A 190 -4.36 -19.48 -21.24
CA LEU A 190 -5.65 -18.83 -20.95
C LEU A 190 -6.24 -19.29 -19.60
N ASP A 191 -6.07 -20.57 -19.25
CA ASP A 191 -6.58 -21.11 -17.98
C ASP A 191 -5.93 -20.40 -16.77
N ALA A 192 -4.60 -20.27 -16.81
CA ALA A 192 -3.85 -19.57 -15.79
C ALA A 192 -4.32 -18.11 -15.67
N LEU A 193 -4.57 -17.46 -16.81
CA LEU A 193 -4.99 -16.05 -16.85
C LEU A 193 -6.40 -15.83 -16.30
N TYR A 194 -7.35 -16.71 -16.59
CA TYR A 194 -8.67 -16.66 -15.97
C TYR A 194 -8.58 -16.89 -14.46
N ASN A 195 -7.76 -17.85 -14.01
CA ASN A 195 -7.56 -18.06 -12.57
C ASN A 195 -6.93 -16.83 -11.90
N ARG A 196 -6.02 -16.10 -12.57
CA ARG A 196 -5.50 -14.83 -12.05
C ARG A 196 -6.57 -13.75 -11.95
N LEU A 197 -7.45 -13.62 -12.95
CA LEU A 197 -8.57 -12.67 -12.90
C LEU A 197 -9.57 -13.00 -11.79
N VAL A 198 -9.84 -14.29 -11.54
CA VAL A 198 -10.63 -14.74 -10.37
C VAL A 198 -9.96 -14.31 -9.07
N MET A 199 -8.65 -14.56 -8.92
CA MET A 199 -7.92 -14.17 -7.72
C MET A 199 -7.92 -12.65 -7.50
N VAL A 200 -7.70 -11.86 -8.55
CA VAL A 200 -7.73 -10.39 -8.44
C VAL A 200 -9.13 -9.90 -8.03
N ALA A 201 -10.19 -10.44 -8.64
CA ALA A 201 -11.55 -10.08 -8.27
C ALA A 201 -11.89 -10.47 -6.82
N ASP A 202 -11.39 -11.62 -6.35
CA ASP A 202 -11.53 -12.05 -4.95
C ASP A 202 -10.76 -11.13 -3.99
N ASP A 203 -9.51 -10.77 -4.33
CA ASP A 203 -8.69 -9.82 -3.57
C ASP A 203 -9.35 -8.42 -3.48
N LYS A 204 -10.12 -8.01 -4.50
CA LYS A 204 -10.92 -6.77 -4.51
C LYS A 204 -12.26 -6.89 -3.77
N GLY A 205 -12.70 -8.09 -3.41
CA GLY A 205 -14.05 -8.36 -2.88
C GLY A 205 -15.16 -8.28 -3.94
N GLU A 206 -14.82 -8.30 -5.23
CA GLU A 206 -15.74 -8.25 -6.37
C GLU A 206 -16.24 -9.66 -6.75
N TYR A 207 -17.03 -10.28 -5.87
CA TYR A 207 -17.42 -11.68 -6.01
C TYR A 207 -18.24 -11.99 -7.26
N ASP A 208 -19.07 -11.06 -7.75
CA ASP A 208 -19.83 -11.24 -8.99
C ASP A 208 -18.90 -11.34 -10.21
N ALA A 209 -17.90 -10.47 -10.29
CA ALA A 209 -16.89 -10.50 -11.34
C ALA A 209 -16.02 -11.78 -11.24
N SER A 210 -15.67 -12.18 -10.01
CA SER A 210 -14.96 -13.45 -9.74
C SER A 210 -15.74 -14.65 -10.27
N LEU A 211 -17.06 -14.69 -10.05
CA LEU A 211 -17.93 -15.75 -10.56
C LEU A 211 -17.95 -15.80 -12.09
N GLU A 212 -18.03 -14.64 -12.76
CA GLU A 212 -17.99 -14.58 -14.24
C GLU A 212 -16.69 -15.13 -14.81
N TRP A 213 -15.55 -14.77 -14.21
CA TRP A 213 -14.25 -15.29 -14.65
C TRP A 213 -14.10 -16.79 -14.37
N TYR A 214 -14.64 -17.24 -13.24
CA TYR A 214 -14.64 -18.65 -12.89
C TYR A 214 -15.46 -19.48 -13.88
N GLN A 215 -16.64 -18.99 -14.30
CA GLN A 215 -17.47 -19.63 -15.32
C GLN A 215 -16.72 -19.74 -16.66
N LYS A 216 -16.03 -18.68 -17.10
CA LYS A 216 -15.22 -18.70 -18.33
C LYS A 216 -14.06 -19.69 -18.25
N SER A 217 -13.36 -19.77 -17.12
CA SER A 217 -12.32 -20.78 -16.86
C SER A 217 -12.87 -22.19 -17.00
N LEU A 218 -14.06 -22.43 -16.42
CA LEU A 218 -14.71 -23.74 -16.41
C LEU A 218 -15.19 -24.16 -17.81
N GLU A 219 -15.77 -23.24 -18.59
CA GLU A 219 -16.15 -23.48 -19.99
C GLU A 219 -14.95 -23.87 -20.85
N MET A 220 -13.80 -23.22 -20.67
CA MET A 220 -12.55 -23.58 -21.35
C MET A 220 -12.07 -24.98 -20.98
N LYS A 221 -12.04 -25.32 -19.68
CA LYS A 221 -11.67 -26.68 -19.22
C LYS A 221 -12.61 -27.76 -19.75
N MET A 222 -13.90 -27.45 -19.91
CA MET A 222 -14.86 -28.37 -20.49
C MET A 222 -14.63 -28.58 -22.00
N ARG A 223 -14.22 -27.55 -22.74
CA ARG A 223 -13.92 -27.65 -24.18
C ARG A 223 -12.60 -28.36 -24.47
N THR A 224 -11.60 -28.26 -23.59
CA THR A 224 -10.28 -28.89 -23.76
C THR A 224 -10.19 -30.32 -23.25
N ARG A 225 -11.17 -30.78 -22.45
CA ARG A 225 -11.28 -32.19 -22.08
C ARG A 225 -11.58 -33.04 -23.32
N PRO A 226 -10.72 -34.01 -23.69
CA PRO A 226 -11.13 -35.03 -24.62
C PRO A 226 -12.29 -35.78 -23.98
N SER A 227 -13.40 -35.87 -24.70
CA SER A 227 -14.54 -36.70 -24.33
C SER A 227 -14.13 -38.17 -24.40
N ASP A 228 -13.51 -38.66 -23.32
CA ASP A 228 -13.32 -40.07 -23.03
C ASP A 228 -13.55 -40.26 -21.53
N HIS A 229 -14.76 -40.72 -21.20
CA HIS A 229 -15.06 -41.82 -20.29
C HIS A 229 -16.57 -42.07 -20.27
#